data_AF-A0A1N6GSW5-F1
#
_entry.id   AF-A0A1N6GSW5-F1
#
_cell.length_a   1.000
_cell.length_b   1.000
_cell.length_c   1.000
_cell.angle_alpha   90.00
_cell.angle_beta   90.00
_cell.angle_gamma   90.00
#
_symmetry.space_group_name_H-M   'P 1'
#
loop_
_entity.id
_entity.type
_entity.pdbx_description
1 polymer ?
#
loop_
_entity_poly.entity_id
_entity_poly.type
_entity_poly.pdbx_seq_one_letter_code
_entity_poly.pdbx_strand_id
1 'polypeptide(L)'
;MEIEKTNQMNALFDFYGSLLTEKQKSYMQLYYADDFSLGEIAEEFEVSRQAIYDNIKRTENSLIEYERKLHLLEDFNATKAVVEDMSSYIKSHYPKDESLEQFIQLLKRDRDEK
;
A
#
# COMPACT_ATOMS: atom_id res chain seq x y z
N MET A 1 -2.51 -12.86 11.53
CA MET A 1 -2.86 -11.82 12.52
C MET A 1 -1.86 -10.68 12.60
N GLU A 2 -0.63 -10.82 13.13
CA GLU A 2 0.35 -9.71 13.13
C GLU A 2 0.82 -9.33 11.71
N ILE A 3 1.22 -10.33 10.90
CA ILE A 3 1.73 -10.12 9.52
C ILE A 3 0.67 -9.52 8.58
N GLU A 4 -0.58 -9.96 8.68
CA GLU A 4 -1.67 -9.44 7.83
C GLU A 4 -1.95 -7.97 8.11
N LYS A 5 -1.90 -7.57 9.39
CA LYS A 5 -2.08 -6.17 9.78
C LYS A 5 -0.93 -5.30 9.26
N THR A 6 0.30 -5.80 9.35
CA THR A 6 1.49 -5.12 8.81
C THR A 6 1.38 -4.93 7.30
N ASN A 7 1.01 -5.98 6.56
CA ASN A 7 0.85 -5.91 5.11
C ASN A 7 -0.28 -4.96 4.70
N GLN A 8 -1.41 -4.97 5.42
CA GLN A 8 -2.49 -4.03 5.18
C GLN A 8 -2.04 -2.59 5.41
N MET A 9 -1.31 -2.32 6.49
CA MET A 9 -0.84 -0.98 6.78
C MET A 9 0.20 -0.49 5.77
N ASN A 10 1.09 -1.37 5.29
CA ASN A 10 2.02 -1.08 4.20
C ASN A 10 1.28 -0.67 2.94
N ALA A 11 0.29 -1.45 2.50
CA ALA A 11 -0.50 -1.11 1.35
C ALA A 11 -1.19 0.27 1.53
N LEU A 12 -1.82 0.51 2.67
CA LEU A 12 -2.44 1.82 2.95
C LEU A 12 -1.42 2.97 2.95
N PHE A 13 -0.21 2.73 3.45
CA PHE A 13 0.86 3.72 3.45
C PHE A 13 1.34 4.02 2.04
N ASP A 14 1.44 3.04 1.15
CA ASP A 14 1.80 3.26 -0.25
C ASP A 14 0.78 4.17 -0.96
N PHE A 15 -0.51 3.95 -0.74
CA PHE A 15 -1.58 4.75 -1.36
C PHE A 15 -1.75 6.15 -0.74
N TYR A 16 -1.61 6.28 0.58
CA TYR A 16 -1.99 7.49 1.32
C TYR A 16 -0.83 8.19 2.04
N GLY A 17 0.39 7.65 1.97
CA GLY A 17 1.56 8.19 2.66
C GLY A 17 1.92 9.62 2.24
N SER A 18 1.53 10.03 1.03
CA SER A 18 1.67 11.41 0.53
C SER A 18 0.76 12.43 1.23
N LEU A 19 -0.31 11.97 1.90
CA LEU A 19 -1.24 12.81 2.67
C LEU A 19 -0.80 13.01 4.13
N LEU A 20 0.26 12.31 4.55
CA LEU A 20 0.79 12.40 5.90
C LEU A 20 1.77 13.57 6.03
N THR A 21 1.93 14.06 7.25
CA THR A 21 3.03 15.00 7.54
C THR A 21 4.38 14.27 7.49
N GLU A 22 5.46 14.99 7.19
CA GLU A 22 6.82 14.44 7.15
C GLU A 22 7.16 13.60 8.39
N LYS A 23 6.85 14.09 9.59
CA LYS A 23 7.09 13.34 10.84
C LYS A 23 6.33 12.01 10.90
N GLN A 24 5.05 12.01 10.52
CA GLN A 24 4.24 10.79 10.50
C GLN A 24 4.79 9.80 9.49
N LYS A 25 5.17 10.30 8.31
CA LYS A 25 5.77 9.50 7.25
C LYS A 25 7.08 8.86 7.70
N SER A 26 7.99 9.61 8.32
CA SER A 26 9.25 9.08 8.83
C SER A 26 9.05 7.98 9.87
N TYR A 27 8.13 8.17 10.83
CA TYR A 27 7.88 7.16 11.85
C TYR A 27 7.25 5.89 11.28
N MET A 28 6.30 6.03 10.36
CA MET A 28 5.69 4.89 9.68
C MET A 28 6.74 4.14 8.86
N GLN A 29 7.58 4.85 8.09
CA GLN A 29 8.60 4.24 7.26
C GLN A 29 9.63 3.46 8.08
N LEU A 30 10.16 4.05 9.15
CA LEU A 30 11.12 3.37 10.02
C LEU A 30 10.51 2.12 10.67
N TYR A 31 9.26 2.20 11.11
CA TYR A 31 8.59 1.09 11.79
C TYR A 31 8.16 -0.03 10.85
N TYR A 32 7.62 0.31 9.67
CA TYR A 32 6.95 -0.63 8.77
C TYR A 32 7.79 -1.08 7.57
N ALA A 33 8.74 -0.25 7.11
CA ALA A 33 9.61 -0.54 5.97
C ALA A 33 11.03 -0.92 6.40
N ASP A 34 11.57 -0.23 7.42
CA ASP A 34 12.95 -0.44 7.88
C ASP A 34 13.04 -1.38 9.11
N ASP A 35 11.91 -1.91 9.59
CA ASP A 35 11.79 -2.84 10.73
C ASP A 35 12.39 -2.31 12.06
N PHE A 36 12.46 -0.99 12.25
CA PHE A 36 12.92 -0.41 13.52
C PHE A 36 11.89 -0.66 14.62
N SER A 37 12.38 -0.97 15.82
CA SER A 37 11.55 -0.99 17.01
C SER A 37 11.17 0.41 17.46
N LEU A 38 10.06 0.51 18.21
CA LEU A 38 9.62 1.77 18.82
C LEU A 38 10.69 2.40 19.75
N GLY A 39 11.60 1.59 20.29
CA GLY A 39 12.70 2.05 21.13
C GLY A 39 13.80 2.72 20.30
N GLU A 40 14.19 2.10 19.18
CA GLU A 40 15.19 2.64 18.26
C GLU A 40 14.72 3.96 17.63
N ILE A 41 13.46 4.04 17.23
CA ILE A 41 12.86 5.30 16.73
C ILE A 41 12.80 6.36 17.84
N ALA A 42 12.49 5.96 19.08
CA ALA A 42 12.44 6.91 20.19
C ALA A 42 13.83 7.50 20.51
N GLU A 43 14.88 6.68 20.44
CA GLU A 43 16.26 7.11 20.62
C GLU A 43 16.72 8.06 19.50
N GLU A 44 16.50 7.68 18.23
CA GLU A 44 16.86 8.48 17.05
C GLU A 44 16.23 9.89 17.06
N PHE A 45 14.99 9.99 17.52
CA PHE A 45 14.24 11.26 17.54
C PHE A 45 14.24 11.96 18.91
N GLU A 46 14.97 11.45 19.90
CA GLU A 46 15.03 11.97 21.28
C GLU A 46 13.64 12.20 21.91
N VAL A 47 12.72 11.26 21.68
CA VAL A 47 11.34 11.30 22.22
C VAL A 47 11.05 10.06 23.05
N SER A 48 9.93 10.04 23.77
CA SER A 48 9.55 8.85 24.53
C SER A 48 9.02 7.76 23.60
N ARG A 49 9.27 6.49 23.96
CA ARG A 49 8.69 5.32 23.29
C ARG A 49 7.16 5.41 23.20
N GLN A 50 6.52 5.96 24.23
CA GLN A 50 5.07 6.16 24.24
C GLN A 50 4.62 7.19 23.18
N ALA A 51 5.39 8.28 23.00
CA ALA A 51 5.08 9.27 21.99
C ALA A 51 5.17 8.70 20.57
N ILE A 52 6.15 7.84 20.29
CA ILE A 52 6.24 7.11 19.01
C ILE A 52 5.04 6.18 18.82
N TYR A 53 4.71 5.37 19.84
CA TYR A 53 3.57 4.46 19.79
C TYR A 53 2.25 5.20 19.50
N ASP A 54 1.98 6.28 20.22
CA ASP A 54 0.76 7.07 20.07
C ASP A 54 0.69 7.73 18.68
N ASN A 55 1.84 8.17 18.14
CA ASN A 55 1.90 8.76 16.81
C ASN A 55 1.63 7.74 15.71
N ILE A 56 2.28 6.58 15.76
CA ILE A 56 2.03 5.48 14.80
C ILE A 56 0.57 5.08 14.87
N LYS A 57 0.02 4.82 16.07
CA LYS A 57 -1.37 4.42 16.23
C LYS A 57 -2.37 5.44 15.68
N ARG A 58 -2.10 6.74 15.87
CA ARG A 58 -2.93 7.81 15.30
C ARG A 58 -2.83 7.85 13.79
N THR A 59 -1.63 7.65 13.24
CA THR A 59 -1.38 7.65 11.80
C THR A 59 -2.05 6.45 11.13
N GLU A 60 -1.98 5.26 11.73
CA GLU A 60 -2.75 4.07 11.29
C GLU A 60 -4.25 4.39 11.16
N ASN A 61 -4.82 5.04 12.18
CA ASN A 61 -6.24 5.38 12.17
C ASN A 61 -6.56 6.40 11.05
N SER A 62 -5.68 7.37 10.79
CA SER A 62 -5.85 8.30 9.67
C SER A 62 -5.82 7.60 8.31
N LEU A 63 -4.90 6.65 8.12
CA LEU A 63 -4.80 5.87 6.87
C LEU A 63 -6.06 5.02 6.63
N ILE A 64 -6.56 4.36 7.68
CA ILE A 64 -7.81 3.61 7.63
C ILE A 64 -9.00 4.52 7.30
N GLU A 65 -9.04 5.72 7.89
CA GLU A 65 -10.08 6.71 7.60
C GLU A 65 -10.02 7.26 6.17
N TYR A 66 -8.82 7.41 5.60
CA TYR A 66 -8.66 7.76 4.19
C TYR A 66 -9.19 6.64 3.29
N GLU A 67 -8.83 5.39 3.56
CA GLU A 67 -9.35 4.25 2.79
C GLU A 67 -10.87 4.17 2.86
N ARG A 68 -11.45 4.31 4.05
CA ARG A 68 -12.91 4.30 4.22
C ARG A 68 -13.64 5.37 3.42
N LYS A 69 -12.96 6.47 3.05
CA LYS A 69 -13.56 7.59 2.31
C LYS A 69 -13.23 7.57 0.83
N LEU A 70 -12.05 7.06 0.46
CA LEU A 70 -11.48 7.18 -0.87
C LEU A 70 -11.46 5.85 -1.63
N HIS A 71 -11.46 4.72 -0.92
CA HIS A 71 -11.51 3.36 -1.50
C HIS A 71 -10.42 3.06 -2.54
N LEU A 72 -9.27 3.74 -2.49
CA LEU A 72 -8.26 3.62 -3.54
C LEU A 72 -7.64 2.22 -3.58
N LEU A 73 -7.35 1.63 -2.42
CA LEU A 73 -6.77 0.30 -2.35
C LEU A 73 -7.81 -0.75 -2.75
N GLU A 74 -9.05 -0.61 -2.29
CA GLU A 74 -10.17 -1.47 -2.70
C GLU A 74 -10.39 -1.45 -4.22
N ASP A 75 -10.53 -0.26 -4.81
CA ASP A 75 -10.75 -0.07 -6.25
C ASP A 75 -9.58 -0.59 -7.08
N PHE A 76 -8.34 -0.38 -6.59
CA PHE A 76 -7.14 -0.92 -7.22
C PHE A 76 -7.17 -2.44 -7.26
N ASN A 77 -7.45 -3.10 -6.13
CA ASN A 77 -7.51 -4.55 -6.04
C ASN A 77 -8.64 -5.13 -6.89
N ALA A 78 -9.82 -4.51 -6.85
CA ALA A 78 -10.96 -4.91 -7.68
C ALA A 78 -10.60 -4.84 -9.17
N THR A 79 -9.96 -3.75 -9.60
CA THR A 79 -9.57 -3.61 -11.00
C THR A 79 -8.46 -4.59 -11.38
N LYS A 80 -7.49 -4.82 -10.50
CA LYS A 80 -6.42 -5.80 -10.71
C LYS A 80 -6.97 -7.20 -10.95
N ALA A 81 -7.95 -7.62 -10.15
CA ALA A 81 -8.63 -8.91 -10.31
C ALA A 81 -9.28 -9.04 -11.69
N VAL A 82 -10.02 -8.00 -12.12
CA VAL A 82 -10.66 -7.99 -13.45
C VAL A 82 -9.62 -8.10 -14.57
N VAL A 83 -8.49 -7.40 -14.47
CA VAL A 83 -7.43 -7.47 -15.48
C VAL A 83 -6.77 -8.86 -15.52
N GLU A 84 -6.61 -9.52 -14.37
CA GLU A 84 -6.10 -10.89 -14.29
C GLU A 84 -7.08 -11.91 -14.92
N ASP A 85 -8.37 -11.75 -14.66
CA ASP A 85 -9.43 -12.56 -15.28
C ASP A 85 -9.47 -12.36 -16.80
N MET A 86 -9.40 -11.12 -17.27
CA MET A 86 -9.32 -10.79 -18.70
C MET A 86 -8.09 -11.42 -19.35
N SER A 87 -6.93 -11.36 -18.69
CA SER A 87 -5.69 -11.97 -19.17
C SER A 87 -5.82 -13.47 -19.32
N SER A 88 -6.46 -14.12 -18.35
CA SER A 88 -6.69 -15.58 -18.36
C SER A 88 -7.68 -15.98 -19.45
N TYR A 89 -8.76 -15.21 -19.61
CA TYR A 89 -9.75 -15.42 -20.67
C TYR A 89 -9.14 -15.29 -22.06
N ILE A 90 -8.36 -14.23 -22.32
CA ILE A 90 -7.71 -14.01 -23.61
C ILE A 90 -6.70 -15.13 -23.93
N LYS A 91 -5.88 -15.55 -22.96
CA LYS A 91 -4.97 -16.68 -23.16
C LYS A 91 -5.69 -17.98 -23.51
N SER A 92 -6.88 -18.20 -22.94
CA SER A 92 -7.67 -19.40 -23.21
C SER A 92 -8.40 -19.35 -24.56
N HIS A 93 -8.95 -18.19 -24.96
CA HIS A 93 -9.84 -18.06 -26.12
C HIS A 93 -9.20 -17.45 -27.36
N TYR A 94 -8.13 -16.65 -27.20
CA TYR A 94 -7.45 -15.93 -28.27
C TYR A 94 -5.91 -16.03 -28.16
N PRO A 95 -5.32 -17.24 -28.06
CA PRO A 95 -3.89 -17.43 -27.78
C PRO A 95 -2.94 -16.97 -28.89
N LYS A 96 -3.45 -16.62 -30.08
CA LYS A 96 -2.66 -16.16 -31.23
C LYS A 96 -2.83 -14.66 -31.49
N ASP A 97 -3.63 -13.97 -30.70
CA ASP A 97 -3.83 -12.53 -30.83
C ASP A 97 -2.81 -11.78 -29.98
N GLU A 98 -1.63 -11.56 -30.57
CA GLU A 98 -0.53 -10.85 -29.92
C GLU A 98 -0.88 -9.39 -29.58
N SER A 99 -1.82 -8.78 -30.31
CA SER A 99 -2.24 -7.39 -30.07
C SER A 99 -3.06 -7.26 -28.79
N LEU A 100 -3.98 -8.20 -28.55
CA LEU A 100 -4.74 -8.26 -27.29
C LEU A 100 -3.85 -8.51 -26.08
N GLU A 101 -2.84 -9.38 -26.22
CA GLU A 101 -1.86 -9.60 -25.15
C GLU A 101 -1.05 -8.33 -24.87
N GLN A 102 -0.60 -7.62 -25.91
CA GLN A 102 0.11 -6.34 -25.74
C GLN A 102 -0.75 -5.27 -25.04
N PHE A 103 -2.04 -5.14 -25.39
CA PHE A 103 -2.92 -4.17 -24.72
C PHE A 103 -3.11 -4.47 -23.23
N ILE A 104 -3.23 -5.74 -22.84
CA ILE A 104 -3.28 -6.12 -21.42
C ILE A 104 -1.97 -5.80 -20.71
N GLN A 105 -0.82 -6.05 -21.35
CA GLN A 105 0.48 -5.74 -20.76
C GLN A 105 0.65 -4.23 -20.54
N LEU A 106 0.19 -3.40 -21.49
CA LEU A 106 0.18 -1.94 -21.34
C LEU A 106 -0.72 -1.50 -20.17
N LEU A 107 -1.93 -2.07 -20.06
CA LEU A 107 -2.85 -1.75 -18.96
C LEU A 107 -2.33 -2.15 -17.58
N LYS A 108 -1.49 -3.19 -17.50
CA LYS A 108 -0.81 -3.58 -16.24
C LYS A 108 0.31 -2.62 -15.88
N ARG A 109 1.14 -2.23 -16.85
CA ARG A 109 2.29 -1.36 -16.63
C ARG A 109 1.91 0.03 -16.10
N ASP A 110 0.88 0.66 -16.65
CA ASP A 110 0.42 1.99 -16.18
C ASP A 110 -0.10 1.98 -14.72
N ARG A 111 -0.35 0.80 -14.15
CA ARG A 111 -0.90 0.64 -12.80
C ARG A 111 0.14 0.25 -11.76
N ASP A 112 1.27 -0.34 -12.16
CA ASP A 112 2.37 -0.67 -11.24
C ASP A 112 3.31 0.54 -10.98
N GLU A 113 3.22 1.61 -11.78
CA GLU A 113 4.02 2.85 -11.63
C GLU A 113 3.35 3.93 -10.75
N LYS A 114 2.18 3.66 -10.16
CA LYS A 114 1.46 4.56 -9.23
C LYS A 114 1.50 4.05 -7.81
#